data_AF-A0A1C4TC96-F1
#
_entry.id   AF-A0A1C4TC96-F1
#
_cell.length_a   1.000
_cell.length_b   1.000
_cell.length_c   1.000
_cell.angle_alpha   90.00
_cell.angle_beta   90.00
_cell.angle_gamma   90.00
#
_symmetry.space_group_name_H-M   'P 1'
#
loop_
_entity.id
_entity.type
_entity.pdbx_description
1 polymer ?
#
loop_
_entity_poly.entity_id
_entity_poly.type
_entity_poly.pdbx_seq_one_letter_code
_entity_poly.pdbx_strand_id
1 'polypeptide(L)'
;MRLDLGRRPGDALHWVALKKHEQRVHAAKSLGAQPWVTISSVIACKRHLNTRITDSQFYLYTFRFLLERLSWYARDNHALLSYTLAHITRPQMTVGELRQYEATLRTMSTSIEWGALDPKGGRIEQPKNVEMLQCADLAASATFRAFELDTFGNTERRYLEELRPRLYRRGYGAITSYGLKLHPWDGSTKAAYPWVATL
;
A
#
# COMPACT_ATOMS: atom_id res chain seq x y z
N MET A 1 4.52 10.19 17.62
CA MET A 1 4.60 8.76 17.25
C MET A 1 5.81 8.03 17.82
N ARG A 2 7.07 8.30 17.41
CA ARG A 2 8.23 7.54 17.92
C ARG A 2 8.41 7.64 19.44
N LEU A 3 8.40 8.86 19.97
CA LEU A 3 8.53 9.12 21.40
C LEU A 3 7.43 8.40 22.20
N ASP A 4 6.18 8.51 21.76
CA ASP A 4 5.03 7.83 22.39
C ASP A 4 5.15 6.31 22.39
N LEU A 5 5.89 5.74 21.43
CA LEU A 5 6.18 4.30 21.34
C LEU A 5 7.47 3.90 22.06
N GLY A 6 8.06 4.81 22.84
CA GLY A 6 9.33 4.58 23.55
C GLY A 6 10.53 4.42 22.62
N ARG A 7 10.49 5.04 21.44
CA ARG A 7 11.58 5.01 20.44
C ARG A 7 12.29 6.36 20.39
N ARG A 8 13.59 6.35 20.13
CA ARG A 8 14.38 7.58 19.96
C ARG A 8 14.12 8.19 18.59
N PRO A 9 14.33 9.51 18.42
CA PRO A 9 14.41 10.12 17.10
C PRO A 9 15.42 9.36 16.22
N GLY A 10 15.06 9.07 14.97
CA GLY A 10 15.90 8.32 14.04
C GLY A 10 15.81 6.78 14.14
N ASP A 11 15.29 6.22 15.23
CA ASP A 11 15.07 4.76 15.29
C ASP A 11 14.07 4.34 14.20
N ALA A 12 14.42 3.31 13.42
CA ALA A 12 13.54 2.80 12.37
C ALA A 12 12.26 2.22 12.98
N LEU A 13 11.11 2.69 12.48
CA LEU A 13 9.80 2.29 12.94
C LEU A 13 9.19 1.27 11.96
N HIS A 14 9.44 -0.01 12.22
CA HIS A 14 8.85 -1.11 11.46
C HIS A 14 7.65 -1.71 12.19
N TRP A 15 6.61 -2.09 11.46
CA TRP A 15 5.42 -2.72 12.03
C TRP A 15 5.76 -3.98 12.86
N VAL A 16 6.66 -4.82 12.37
CA VAL A 16 7.09 -6.06 13.05
C VAL A 16 7.80 -5.80 14.39
N ALA A 17 8.35 -4.59 14.58
CA ALA A 17 8.97 -4.17 15.83
C ALA A 17 7.95 -3.68 16.86
N LEU A 18 6.69 -3.43 16.46
CA LEU A 18 5.56 -3.16 17.36
C LEU A 18 5.00 -4.50 17.84
N LYS A 19 5.38 -4.90 19.05
CA LYS A 19 5.07 -6.23 19.59
C LYS A 19 3.68 -6.30 20.21
N LYS A 20 3.20 -5.20 20.78
CA LYS A 20 1.91 -5.17 21.47
C LYS A 20 0.79 -4.61 20.58
N HIS A 21 -0.43 -5.07 20.79
CA HIS A 21 -1.61 -4.63 20.02
C HIS A 21 -1.82 -3.12 20.15
N GLU A 22 -1.76 -2.58 21.38
CA GLU A 22 -1.95 -1.16 21.66
C GLU A 22 -0.91 -0.27 20.98
N GLN A 23 0.32 -0.75 20.78
CA GLN A 23 1.35 -0.03 20.03
C GLN A 23 0.99 0.07 18.54
N ARG A 24 0.40 -0.98 17.97
CA ARG A 24 -0.05 -1.01 16.57
C ARG A 24 -1.28 -0.14 16.36
N VAL A 25 -2.23 -0.17 17.29
CA VAL A 25 -3.38 0.76 17.29
C VAL A 25 -2.87 2.20 17.37
N HIS A 26 -1.97 2.50 18.31
CA HIS A 26 -1.43 3.85 18.47
C HIS A 26 -0.69 4.33 17.22
N ALA A 27 0.12 3.46 16.59
CA ALA A 27 0.81 3.77 15.35
C ALA A 27 -0.16 4.06 14.20
N ALA A 28 -1.17 3.21 14.01
CA ALA A 28 -2.20 3.40 12.98
C ALA A 28 -2.99 4.69 13.20
N LYS A 29 -3.45 4.93 14.43
CA LYS A 29 -4.15 6.17 14.82
C LYS A 29 -3.29 7.41 14.62
N SER A 30 -2.03 7.35 15.06
CA SER A 30 -1.08 8.46 14.89
C SER A 30 -0.86 8.79 13.42
N LEU A 31 -0.73 7.79 12.55
CA LEU A 31 -0.56 7.96 11.11
C LEU A 31 -1.86 8.47 10.46
N GLY A 32 -3.02 7.92 10.82
CA GLY A 32 -4.33 8.35 10.32
C GLY A 32 -4.70 9.79 10.71
N ALA A 33 -4.13 10.31 11.80
CA ALA A 33 -4.31 11.70 12.20
C ALA A 33 -3.49 12.70 11.35
N GLN A 34 -2.49 12.25 10.58
CA GLN A 34 -1.56 13.14 9.89
C GLN A 34 -2.16 13.74 8.60
N PRO A 35 -2.37 15.07 8.50
CA PRO A 35 -2.99 15.68 7.33
C PRO A 35 -2.13 15.62 6.06
N TRP A 36 -0.81 15.47 6.21
CA TRP A 36 0.14 15.36 5.10
C TRP A 36 0.19 13.96 4.49
N VAL A 37 -0.49 12.96 5.07
CA VAL A 37 -0.51 11.59 4.59
C VAL A 37 -1.74 11.35 3.72
N THR A 38 -1.52 10.72 2.56
CA THR A 38 -2.58 10.05 1.81
C THR A 38 -2.16 8.62 1.50
N ILE A 39 -3.06 7.67 1.70
CA ILE A 39 -2.83 6.23 1.61
C ILE A 39 -3.62 5.65 0.44
N SER A 40 -2.93 4.93 -0.42
CA SER A 40 -3.52 4.04 -1.42
C SER A 40 -3.01 2.63 -1.19
N SER A 41 -3.91 1.65 -1.15
CA SER A 41 -3.60 0.25 -0.87
C SER A 41 -4.15 -0.67 -1.96
N VAL A 42 -3.37 -1.69 -2.32
CA VAL A 42 -3.79 -2.77 -3.20
C VAL A 42 -3.69 -4.09 -2.42
N ILE A 43 -4.84 -4.71 -2.20
CA ILE A 43 -4.98 -6.02 -1.58
C ILE A 43 -5.19 -7.03 -2.68
N ALA A 44 -4.44 -8.11 -2.62
CA ALA A 44 -4.45 -9.10 -3.66
C ALA A 44 -4.70 -10.46 -3.03
N CYS A 45 -5.93 -10.94 -3.21
CA CYS A 45 -6.48 -12.10 -2.55
C CYS A 45 -6.07 -13.37 -3.29
N LYS A 46 -4.85 -13.84 -3.06
CA LYS A 46 -4.22 -14.98 -3.77
C LYS A 46 -5.12 -16.22 -3.85
N ARG A 47 -5.89 -16.51 -2.81
CA ARG A 47 -6.82 -17.65 -2.74
C ARG A 47 -7.96 -17.62 -3.77
N HIS A 48 -8.24 -16.46 -4.36
CA HIS A 48 -9.26 -16.27 -5.39
C HIS A 48 -8.66 -16.16 -6.80
N LEU A 49 -7.36 -16.41 -6.96
CA LEU A 49 -6.69 -16.43 -8.25
C LEU A 49 -6.58 -17.86 -8.75
N ASN A 50 -7.15 -18.12 -9.93
CA ASN A 50 -7.13 -19.45 -10.56
C ASN A 50 -5.81 -19.75 -11.31
N THR A 51 -4.77 -18.96 -11.09
CA THR A 51 -3.53 -19.00 -11.87
C THR A 51 -2.32 -19.25 -10.98
N ARG A 52 -1.41 -20.12 -11.43
CA ARG A 52 -0.09 -20.29 -10.81
C ARG A 52 0.81 -19.14 -11.22
N ILE A 53 0.74 -18.05 -10.48
CA ILE A 53 1.60 -16.88 -10.64
C ILE A 53 2.69 -16.93 -9.55
N THR A 54 3.94 -16.64 -9.91
CA THR A 54 5.03 -16.57 -8.91
C THR A 54 4.85 -15.35 -8.00
N ASP A 55 5.44 -15.37 -6.80
CA ASP A 55 5.36 -14.21 -5.90
C ASP A 55 5.93 -12.94 -6.53
N SER A 56 6.98 -13.06 -7.35
CA SER A 56 7.56 -11.92 -8.08
C SER A 56 6.60 -11.38 -9.14
N GLN A 57 5.98 -12.24 -9.94
CA GLN A 57 4.98 -11.82 -10.93
C GLN A 57 3.78 -11.16 -10.23
N PHE A 58 3.38 -11.69 -9.08
CA PHE A 58 2.30 -11.14 -8.29
C PHE A 58 2.64 -9.75 -7.73
N TYR A 59 3.86 -9.59 -7.21
CA TYR A 59 4.37 -8.31 -6.75
C TYR A 59 4.36 -7.26 -7.86
N LEU A 60 4.86 -7.61 -9.06
CA LEU A 60 4.85 -6.72 -10.22
C LEU A 60 3.42 -6.34 -10.60
N TYR A 61 2.51 -7.31 -10.58
CA TYR A 61 1.11 -7.09 -10.91
C TYR A 61 0.39 -6.19 -9.90
N THR A 62 0.64 -6.35 -8.59
CA THR A 62 0.10 -5.45 -7.56
C THR A 62 0.76 -4.07 -7.62
N PHE A 63 2.05 -4.00 -7.94
CA PHE A 63 2.77 -2.76 -8.16
C PHE A 63 2.16 -1.95 -9.31
N ARG A 64 1.82 -2.59 -10.44
CA ARG A 64 1.06 -1.92 -11.53
C ARG A 64 -0.19 -1.23 -10.99
N PHE A 65 -1.04 -1.96 -10.26
CA PHE A 65 -2.29 -1.39 -9.73
C PHE A 65 -2.06 -0.27 -8.73
N LEU A 66 -0.98 -0.35 -7.95
CA LEU A 66 -0.61 0.71 -7.04
C LEU A 66 -0.16 1.95 -7.81
N LEU A 67 0.67 1.78 -8.82
CA LEU A 67 1.17 2.88 -9.66
C LEU A 67 0.04 3.56 -10.43
N GLU A 68 -0.93 2.82 -10.95
CA GLU A 68 -2.17 3.38 -11.53
C GLU A 68 -2.84 4.37 -10.55
N ARG A 69 -3.08 3.94 -9.30
CA ARG A 69 -3.75 4.78 -8.28
C ARG A 69 -2.93 5.99 -7.86
N LEU A 70 -1.64 5.79 -7.66
CA LEU A 70 -0.73 6.88 -7.27
C LEU A 70 -0.64 7.92 -8.39
N SER A 71 -0.63 7.48 -9.66
CA SER A 71 -0.67 8.40 -10.80
C SER A 71 -2.00 9.17 -10.89
N TRP A 72 -3.14 8.54 -10.55
CA TRP A 72 -4.43 9.24 -10.47
C TRP A 72 -4.46 10.28 -9.36
N TYR A 73 -3.91 9.95 -8.19
CA TYR A 73 -3.78 10.90 -7.08
C TYR A 73 -2.96 12.12 -7.51
N ALA A 74 -1.81 11.89 -8.15
CA ALA A 74 -0.94 12.96 -8.63
C ALA A 74 -1.64 13.84 -9.68
N ARG A 75 -2.30 13.22 -10.67
CA ARG A 75 -3.10 13.92 -11.69
C ARG A 75 -4.19 14.78 -11.07
N ASP A 76 -4.97 14.21 -10.16
CA ASP A 76 -6.11 14.90 -9.52
C ASP A 76 -5.67 16.07 -8.64
N ASN A 77 -4.41 16.07 -8.18
CA ASN A 77 -3.82 17.16 -7.39
C ASN A 77 -2.93 18.08 -8.25
N HIS A 78 -2.92 17.93 -9.57
CA HIS A 78 -2.05 18.69 -10.48
C HIS A 78 -0.57 18.65 -10.08
N ALA A 79 -0.12 17.50 -9.58
CA ALA A 79 1.23 17.29 -9.05
C ALA A 79 2.03 16.30 -9.91
N LEU A 80 3.35 16.43 -9.86
CA LEU A 80 4.28 15.45 -10.41
C LEU A 80 4.75 14.53 -9.28
N LEU A 81 4.45 13.23 -9.39
CA LEU A 81 4.81 12.25 -8.36
C LEU A 81 6.15 11.58 -8.64
N SER A 82 7.10 11.77 -7.73
CA SER A 82 8.25 10.87 -7.57
C SER A 82 7.90 9.79 -6.55
N TYR A 83 8.26 8.53 -6.80
CA TYR A 83 8.01 7.44 -5.87
C TYR A 83 9.29 6.65 -5.55
N THR A 84 9.29 6.08 -4.34
CA THR A 84 10.33 5.17 -3.86
C THR A 84 9.65 3.88 -3.43
N LEU A 85 10.24 2.75 -3.82
CA LEU A 85 9.71 1.41 -3.61
C LEU A 85 10.65 0.64 -2.68
N ALA A 86 10.07 -0.02 -1.67
CA ALA A 86 10.77 -1.03 -0.89
C ALA A 86 10.46 -2.41 -1.48
N HIS A 87 11.44 -3.04 -2.14
CA HIS A 87 11.34 -4.44 -2.55
C HIS A 87 11.98 -5.33 -1.47
N ILE A 88 11.13 -5.90 -0.62
CA ILE A 88 11.56 -6.65 0.57
C ILE A 88 11.73 -8.16 0.33
N THR A 89 11.37 -8.67 -0.86
CA THR A 89 11.55 -10.09 -1.24
C THR A 89 12.95 -10.33 -1.83
N ARG A 90 13.41 -11.59 -1.78
CA ARG A 90 14.72 -12.02 -2.30
C ARG A 90 14.55 -12.87 -3.57
N PRO A 91 15.37 -12.67 -4.63
CA PRO A 91 16.36 -11.60 -4.77
C PRO A 91 15.70 -10.21 -4.82
N GLN A 92 16.40 -9.19 -4.31
CA GLN A 92 15.89 -7.83 -4.33
C GLN A 92 15.86 -7.33 -5.78
N MET A 93 14.73 -6.72 -6.16
CA MET A 93 14.62 -6.02 -7.43
C MET A 93 15.68 -4.92 -7.50
N THR A 94 16.41 -4.90 -8.61
CA THR A 94 17.36 -3.87 -8.97
C THR A 94 16.66 -2.69 -9.63
N VAL A 95 17.32 -1.52 -9.64
CA VAL A 95 16.79 -0.35 -10.36
C VAL A 95 16.66 -0.64 -11.86
N GLY A 96 17.54 -1.46 -12.43
CA GLY A 96 17.46 -1.88 -13.84
C GLY A 96 16.19 -2.70 -14.13
N GLU A 97 15.86 -3.67 -13.28
CA GLU A 97 14.63 -4.46 -13.41
C GLU A 97 13.38 -3.60 -13.25
N LEU A 98 13.39 -2.63 -12.32
CA LEU A 98 12.30 -1.68 -12.17
C LEU A 98 12.11 -0.84 -13.44
N ARG A 99 13.20 -0.33 -14.02
CA ARG A 99 13.15 0.44 -15.28
C ARG A 99 12.62 -0.40 -16.44
N GLN A 100 13.06 -1.65 -16.55
CA GLN A 100 12.55 -2.58 -17.57
C GLN A 100 11.05 -2.85 -17.39
N TYR A 101 10.60 -3.00 -16.14
CA TYR A 101 9.19 -3.20 -15.86
C TYR A 101 8.35 -1.95 -16.16
N GLU A 102 8.83 -0.76 -15.78
CA GLU A 102 8.19 0.52 -16.14
C GLU A 102 8.08 0.69 -17.66
N ALA A 103 9.12 0.32 -18.42
CA ALA A 103 9.09 0.34 -19.88
C ALA A 103 8.03 -0.62 -20.44
N THR A 104 7.91 -1.83 -19.87
CA THR A 104 6.86 -2.78 -20.21
C THR A 104 5.46 -2.21 -19.92
N LEU A 105 5.26 -1.56 -18.77
CA LEU A 105 3.97 -0.97 -18.41
C LEU A 105 3.54 0.17 -19.36
N ARG A 106 4.49 0.88 -19.98
CA ARG A 106 4.21 1.92 -20.98
C ARG A 106 3.68 1.38 -22.30
N THR A 107 4.03 0.15 -22.66
CA THR A 107 3.54 -0.51 -23.89
C THR A 107 2.29 -1.35 -23.66
N MET A 108 2.00 -1.70 -22.39
CA MET A 108 0.79 -2.40 -22.00
C MET A 108 -0.42 -1.45 -21.92
N SER A 109 -1.62 -2.00 -22.17
CA SER A 109 -2.87 -1.32 -21.81
C SER A 109 -3.01 -1.27 -20.28
N THR A 110 -2.63 -0.11 -19.73
CA THR A 110 -2.72 0.23 -18.31
C THR A 110 -3.50 1.52 -18.16
N SER A 111 -3.96 1.80 -16.94
CA SER A 111 -4.60 3.08 -16.62
C SER A 111 -3.64 4.05 -15.93
N ILE A 112 -2.33 3.86 -16.09
CA ILE A 112 -1.30 4.71 -15.47
C ILE A 112 -1.27 6.06 -16.20
N GLU A 113 -1.41 7.12 -15.42
CA GLU A 113 -1.29 8.50 -15.91
C GLU A 113 0.19 8.90 -15.91
N TRP A 114 0.91 8.49 -16.96
CA TRP A 114 2.36 8.70 -17.06
C TRP A 114 2.78 10.18 -17.02
N GLY A 115 1.92 11.09 -17.46
CA GLY A 115 2.18 12.54 -17.37
C GLY A 115 2.17 13.09 -15.94
N ALA A 116 1.62 12.34 -14.98
CA ALA A 116 1.60 12.71 -13.57
C ALA A 116 2.74 12.07 -12.76
N LEU A 117 3.64 11.30 -13.41
CA LEU A 117 4.79 10.65 -12.79
C LEU A 117 6.09 11.31 -13.22
N ASP A 118 7.05 11.41 -12.30
CA ASP A 118 8.40 11.89 -12.58
C ASP A 118 9.03 11.03 -13.70
N PRO A 119 9.46 11.63 -14.84
CA PRO A 119 10.01 10.88 -15.96
C PRO A 119 11.32 10.14 -15.62
N LYS A 120 11.98 10.49 -14.51
CA LYS A 120 13.17 9.75 -14.02
C LYS A 120 12.83 8.34 -13.52
N GLY A 121 11.55 8.04 -13.30
CA GLY A 121 11.06 6.74 -12.82
C GLY A 121 11.26 6.53 -11.32
N GLY A 122 10.83 5.37 -10.83
CA GLY A 122 10.86 5.02 -9.41
C GLY A 122 12.27 4.80 -8.87
N ARG A 123 12.44 5.00 -7.56
CA ARG A 123 13.66 4.63 -6.83
C ARG A 123 13.44 3.36 -6.03
N ILE A 124 14.52 2.66 -5.68
CA ILE A 124 14.46 1.52 -4.76
C ILE A 124 15.30 1.87 -3.53
N GLU A 125 14.69 1.76 -2.36
CA GLU A 125 15.36 2.01 -1.07
C GLU A 125 14.82 1.08 0.01
N GLN A 126 15.55 1.01 1.12
CA GLN A 126 15.14 0.23 2.29
C GLN A 126 14.40 1.12 3.30
N PRO A 127 13.35 0.64 3.99
CA PRO A 127 12.59 1.49 4.91
C PRO A 127 13.41 2.04 6.08
N LYS A 128 14.50 1.36 6.47
CA LYS A 128 15.44 1.90 7.47
C LYS A 128 16.11 3.22 7.06
N ASN A 129 16.22 3.49 5.75
CA ASN A 129 16.88 4.68 5.21
C ASN A 129 15.88 5.81 4.88
N VAL A 130 14.60 5.49 4.69
CA VAL A 130 13.58 6.43 4.20
C VAL A 130 12.37 6.41 5.11
N GLU A 131 12.13 7.50 5.82
CA GLU A 131 11.02 7.61 6.78
C GLU A 131 9.65 7.38 6.14
N MET A 132 9.42 7.88 4.93
CA MET A 132 8.15 7.67 4.22
C MET A 132 7.89 6.19 3.88
N LEU A 133 8.94 5.38 3.70
CA LEU A 133 8.79 3.94 3.52
C LEU A 133 8.42 3.23 4.83
N GLN A 134 8.77 3.80 5.99
CA GLN A 134 8.30 3.30 7.29
C GLN A 134 6.81 3.61 7.47
N CYS A 135 6.35 4.80 7.07
CA CYS A 135 4.92 5.11 7.03
C CYS A 135 4.16 4.19 6.07
N ALA A 136 4.74 3.89 4.90
CA ALA A 136 4.17 2.93 3.96
C ALA A 136 4.13 1.50 4.54
N ASP A 137 5.17 1.05 5.25
CA ASP A 137 5.21 -0.24 5.95
C ASP A 137 4.10 -0.35 7.01
N LEU A 138 3.90 0.71 7.81
CA LEU A 138 2.81 0.77 8.80
C LEU A 138 1.44 0.69 8.13
N ALA A 139 1.21 1.47 7.07
CA ALA A 139 -0.06 1.47 6.34
C ALA A 139 -0.33 0.10 5.68
N ALA A 140 0.65 -0.45 4.96
CA ALA A 140 0.53 -1.73 4.30
C ALA A 140 0.29 -2.87 5.30
N SER A 141 0.97 -2.86 6.45
CA SER A 141 0.82 -3.87 7.49
C SER A 141 -0.52 -3.76 8.24
N ALA A 142 -0.98 -2.54 8.54
CA ALA A 142 -2.30 -2.30 9.11
C ALA A 142 -3.41 -2.80 8.16
N THR A 143 -3.30 -2.47 6.87
CA THR A 143 -4.18 -2.99 5.83
C THR A 143 -4.13 -4.53 5.81
N PHE A 144 -2.95 -5.14 5.72
CA PHE A 144 -2.81 -6.60 5.68
C PHE A 144 -3.52 -7.30 6.84
N ARG A 145 -3.36 -6.79 8.07
CA ARG A 145 -3.98 -7.36 9.27
C ARG A 145 -5.51 -7.26 9.29
N ALA A 146 -6.10 -6.36 8.51
CA ALA A 146 -7.55 -6.30 8.35
C ALA A 146 -8.10 -7.41 7.44
N PHE A 147 -7.27 -8.03 6.59
CA PHE A 147 -7.68 -9.03 5.60
C PHE A 147 -7.18 -10.45 5.88
N GLU A 148 -5.97 -10.57 6.43
CA GLU A 148 -5.32 -11.87 6.67
C GLU A 148 -5.75 -12.45 8.02
N LEU A 149 -6.19 -13.71 7.98
CA LEU A 149 -6.52 -14.47 9.19
C LEU A 149 -5.24 -14.75 9.99
N ASP A 150 -5.30 -14.53 11.31
CA ASP A 150 -4.28 -15.00 12.22
C ASP A 150 -4.37 -16.53 12.42
N THR A 151 -3.47 -17.08 13.25
CA THR A 151 -3.43 -18.51 13.56
C THR A 151 -4.70 -19.05 14.22
N PHE A 152 -5.57 -18.17 14.71
CA PHE A 152 -6.84 -18.49 15.36
C PHE A 152 -8.06 -18.12 14.48
N GLY A 153 -7.84 -17.70 13.24
CA GLY A 153 -8.93 -17.31 12.32
C GLY A 153 -9.48 -15.90 12.55
N ASN A 154 -8.79 -15.03 13.28
CA ASN A 154 -9.22 -13.65 13.50
C ASN A 154 -8.59 -12.69 12.50
N THR A 155 -9.26 -11.57 12.23
CA THR A 155 -8.68 -10.39 11.55
C THR A 155 -8.71 -9.19 12.49
N GLU A 156 -7.82 -8.23 12.28
CA GLU A 156 -7.77 -7.00 13.07
C GLU A 156 -8.02 -5.78 12.18
N ARG A 157 -9.30 -5.45 11.99
CA ARG A 157 -9.76 -4.35 11.14
C ARG A 157 -9.48 -2.98 11.72
N ARG A 158 -9.40 -2.87 13.05
CA ARG A 158 -9.25 -1.58 13.74
C ARG A 158 -8.06 -0.80 13.22
N TYR A 159 -6.94 -1.47 12.91
CA TYR A 159 -5.77 -0.78 12.38
C TYR A 159 -6.05 -0.05 11.06
N LEU A 160 -6.81 -0.66 10.15
CA LEU A 160 -7.19 -0.03 8.88
C LEU A 160 -8.28 1.04 9.09
N GLU A 161 -9.20 0.81 10.02
CA GLU A 161 -10.24 1.80 10.38
C GLU A 161 -9.62 3.09 10.94
N GLU A 162 -8.55 3.00 11.73
CA GLU A 162 -7.81 4.18 12.21
C GLU A 162 -7.12 4.95 11.06
N LEU A 163 -6.79 4.27 9.96
CA LEU A 163 -6.23 4.89 8.75
C LEU A 163 -7.29 5.45 7.80
N ARG A 164 -8.58 5.16 8.05
CA ARG A 164 -9.72 5.59 7.22
C ARG A 164 -9.68 7.07 6.80
N PRO A 165 -9.34 8.04 7.68
CA PRO A 165 -9.32 9.45 7.32
C PRO A 165 -8.28 9.81 6.25
N ARG A 166 -7.28 8.95 6.02
CA ARG A 166 -6.18 9.17 5.06
C ARG A 166 -6.24 8.28 3.84
N LEU A 167 -7.20 7.36 3.76
CA LEU A 167 -7.38 6.57 2.56
C LEU A 167 -7.90 7.45 1.42
N TYR A 168 -7.23 7.38 0.27
CA TYR A 168 -7.51 8.22 -0.89
C TYR A 168 -8.95 8.03 -1.39
N ARG A 169 -9.69 9.13 -1.47
CA ARG A 169 -11.02 9.23 -2.07
C ARG A 169 -10.99 10.32 -3.13
N ARG A 170 -11.60 10.04 -4.27
CA ARG A 170 -11.84 11.06 -5.30
C ARG A 170 -13.17 11.73 -5.03
N GLY A 171 -13.14 12.97 -4.54
CA GLY A 171 -14.33 13.67 -4.06
C GLY A 171 -15.09 12.86 -3.01
N TYR A 172 -16.40 12.72 -3.19
CA TYR A 172 -17.29 11.93 -2.32
C TYR A 172 -17.42 10.46 -2.74
N GLY A 173 -16.56 9.97 -3.63
CA GLY A 173 -16.60 8.60 -4.13
C GLY A 173 -16.23 7.55 -3.09
N ALA A 174 -16.60 6.29 -3.38
CA ALA A 174 -16.24 5.15 -2.57
C ALA A 174 -14.71 4.97 -2.50
N ILE A 175 -14.20 4.60 -1.33
CA ILE A 175 -12.78 4.29 -1.13
C ILE A 175 -12.29 3.17 -2.07
N THR A 176 -13.17 2.22 -2.40
CA THR A 176 -12.88 1.07 -3.26
C THR A 176 -12.61 1.43 -4.71
N SER A 177 -12.93 2.66 -5.12
CA SER A 177 -12.65 3.16 -6.46
C SER A 177 -11.18 3.56 -6.63
N TYR A 178 -10.61 4.23 -5.61
CA TYR A 178 -9.27 4.84 -5.70
C TYR A 178 -8.33 4.33 -4.61
N GLY A 179 -8.59 4.64 -3.34
CA GLY A 179 -7.65 4.37 -2.24
C GLY A 179 -7.52 2.92 -1.79
N LEU A 180 -8.47 2.03 -2.16
CA LEU A 180 -8.42 0.63 -1.74
C LEU A 180 -8.83 -0.31 -2.87
N LYS A 181 -7.87 -1.02 -3.49
CA LYS A 181 -8.18 -2.09 -4.45
C LYS A 181 -8.23 -3.42 -3.74
N LEU A 182 -9.24 -4.24 -4.04
CA LEU A 182 -9.13 -5.69 -3.90
C LEU A 182 -8.94 -6.31 -5.29
N HIS A 183 -8.07 -7.30 -5.39
CA HIS A 183 -7.81 -8.04 -6.61
C HIS A 183 -7.87 -9.57 -6.37
N PRO A 184 -8.70 -10.33 -7.11
CA PRO A 184 -9.69 -9.85 -8.07
C PRO A 184 -10.76 -8.98 -7.40
N TRP A 185 -11.52 -8.20 -8.20
CA TRP A 185 -12.66 -7.43 -7.70
C TRP A 185 -13.96 -8.00 -8.30
N ASP A 186 -14.30 -9.18 -7.83
CA ASP A 186 -15.43 -9.97 -8.32
C ASP A 186 -16.43 -10.28 -7.20
N GLY A 187 -17.49 -11.04 -7.52
CA GLY A 187 -18.50 -11.43 -6.52
C GLY A 187 -17.90 -12.20 -5.34
N SER A 188 -16.88 -13.04 -5.59
CA SER A 188 -16.29 -13.89 -4.55
C SER A 188 -15.51 -13.08 -3.51
N THR A 189 -14.69 -12.14 -3.97
CA THR A 189 -13.88 -11.26 -3.11
C THR A 189 -14.74 -10.23 -2.39
N LYS A 190 -15.78 -9.71 -3.04
CA LYS A 190 -16.77 -8.82 -2.40
C LYS A 190 -17.56 -9.56 -1.30
N ALA A 191 -17.98 -10.79 -1.56
CA ALA A 191 -18.70 -11.61 -0.58
C ALA A 191 -17.80 -12.02 0.60
N ALA A 192 -16.50 -12.22 0.36
CA ALA A 192 -15.54 -12.55 1.42
C ALA A 192 -15.24 -11.36 2.36
N TYR A 193 -15.36 -10.12 1.86
CA TYR A 193 -15.00 -8.91 2.59
C TYR A 193 -16.06 -7.80 2.48
N PRO A 194 -17.32 -8.05 2.92
CA PRO A 194 -18.42 -7.11 2.72
C PRO A 194 -18.23 -5.78 3.47
N TRP A 195 -17.49 -5.81 4.60
CA TRP A 195 -17.17 -4.63 5.41
C TRP A 195 -16.30 -3.59 4.67
N VAL A 196 -15.65 -3.97 3.57
CA VAL A 196 -14.85 -3.04 2.76
C VAL A 196 -15.73 -1.96 2.12
N ALA A 197 -16.97 -2.28 1.79
CA ALA A 197 -17.91 -1.33 1.20
C ALA A 197 -18.35 -0.23 2.18
N THR A 198 -18.19 -0.46 3.49
CA THR A 198 -18.63 0.46 4.55
C THR A 198 -17.49 1.32 5.14
N LEU A 199 -16.28 1.20 4.56
CA LEU A 199 -15.06 1.82 5.07
C LEU A 199 -14.84 3.27 4.62
#